data_AF-A0AAU9LLD0-F1
#
_entry.id   AF-A0AAU9LLD0-F1
#
_cell.length_a   1.000
_cell.length_b   1.000
_cell.length_c   1.000
_cell.angle_alpha   90.00
_cell.angle_beta   90.00
_cell.angle_gamma   90.00
#
_symmetry.space_group_name_H-M   'P 1'
#
loop_
_entity.id
_entity.type
_entity.pdbx_description
1 polymer ?
#
loop_
_entity_poly.entity_id
_entity_poly.type
_entity_poly.pdbx_seq_one_letter_code
_entity_poly.pdbx_strand_id
1 'polypeptide(L)'
;MFVSLVPGNSAKTLSRYTDMVDDVIRTEDEKLQHLSELARVNLKEMNFSDSILALERHFVLPPTFWEDVQAVQDSAGLAGFQGELQQLQDLRRVNHFLKLVVQTKELLQKDATKDAQFRSQFGTRWIRPQSSMLTKNSQDRLNKFTSNLKQSCR
;
A
#
# COMPACT_ATOMS: atom_id res chain seq x y z
N MET A 1 8.79 -25.51 29.75
CA MET A 1 9.43 -24.48 28.90
C MET A 1 8.60 -24.06 27.67
N PHE A 2 7.58 -24.82 27.22
CA PHE A 2 6.80 -24.50 26.00
C PHE A 2 5.29 -24.27 26.24
N VAL A 3 4.88 -23.94 27.47
CA VAL A 3 3.45 -23.76 27.84
C VAL A 3 2.82 -22.54 27.13
N SER A 4 3.62 -21.56 26.72
CA SER A 4 3.19 -20.38 25.96
C SER A 4 3.30 -20.53 24.44
N LEU A 5 3.76 -21.68 23.92
CA LEU A 5 3.80 -21.88 22.46
C LEU A 5 2.41 -22.19 21.95
N VAL A 6 1.88 -21.27 21.13
CA VAL A 6 0.68 -21.50 20.34
C VAL A 6 0.94 -22.66 19.38
N PRO A 7 0.12 -23.73 19.38
CA PRO A 7 0.26 -24.84 18.45
C PRO A 7 0.29 -24.37 16.99
N GLY A 8 1.15 -24.96 16.17
CA GLY A 8 1.26 -24.58 14.75
C GLY A 8 -0.06 -24.74 13.97
N ASN A 9 -0.97 -25.59 14.44
CA ASN A 9 -2.29 -25.77 13.84
C ASN A 9 -3.22 -24.59 14.11
N SER A 10 -3.21 -24.03 15.32
CA SER A 10 -4.02 -22.83 15.65
C SER A 10 -3.50 -21.58 14.94
N ALA A 11 -2.18 -21.45 14.73
CA ALA A 11 -1.63 -20.34 13.95
C ALA A 11 -2.08 -20.38 12.48
N LYS A 12 -2.14 -21.58 11.87
CA LYS A 12 -2.67 -21.75 10.51
C LYS A 12 -4.18 -21.45 10.43
N THR A 13 -4.95 -21.87 11.43
CA THR A 13 -6.39 -21.58 11.49
C THR A 13 -6.65 -20.09 11.68
N LEU A 14 -5.87 -19.41 12.52
CA LEU A 14 -5.96 -17.95 12.70
C LEU A 14 -5.64 -17.21 11.39
N SER A 15 -4.58 -17.61 10.67
CA SER A 15 -4.27 -17.02 9.36
C SER A 15 -5.45 -17.16 8.39
N ARG A 16 -6.05 -18.35 8.29
CA ARG A 16 -7.22 -18.57 7.42
C ARG A 16 -8.45 -17.76 7.83
N TYR A 17 -8.64 -17.58 9.14
CA TYR A 17 -9.73 -16.76 9.65
C TYR A 17 -9.50 -15.28 9.33
N THR A 18 -8.28 -14.78 9.50
CA THR A 18 -7.92 -13.41 9.08
C THR A 18 -8.16 -13.21 7.59
N ASP A 19 -7.70 -14.13 6.74
CA ASP A 19 -7.93 -14.06 5.28
C ASP A 19 -9.44 -14.02 4.95
N MET A 20 -10.24 -14.85 5.61
CA MET A 20 -11.70 -14.87 5.43
C MET A 20 -12.36 -13.57 5.88
N VAL A 21 -11.95 -13.01 7.03
CA VAL A 21 -12.48 -11.74 7.53
C VAL A 21 -12.12 -10.58 6.59
N ASP A 22 -10.88 -10.54 6.10
CA ASP A 22 -10.42 -9.52 5.15
C ASP A 22 -11.21 -9.60 3.84
N ASP A 23 -11.49 -10.82 3.35
CA ASP A 23 -12.34 -11.02 2.17
C ASP A 23 -13.79 -10.55 2.41
N VAL A 24 -14.39 -10.87 3.55
CA VAL A 24 -15.75 -10.41 3.88
C VAL A 24 -15.80 -8.89 3.92
N ILE A 25 -14.87 -8.24 4.62
CA ILE A 25 -14.79 -6.78 4.73
C ILE A 25 -14.68 -6.16 3.33
N ARG A 26 -13.78 -6.67 2.49
CA ARG A 26 -13.59 -6.18 1.13
C ARG A 26 -14.87 -6.31 0.29
N THR A 27 -15.54 -7.46 0.33
CA THR A 27 -16.76 -7.66 -0.46
C THR A 27 -17.92 -6.78 -0.03
N GLU A 28 -18.07 -6.52 1.27
CA GLU A 28 -19.13 -5.64 1.76
C GLU A 28 -18.83 -4.17 1.47
N ASP A 29 -17.56 -3.74 1.56
CA ASP A 29 -17.16 -2.38 1.19
C ASP A 29 -17.37 -2.11 -0.31
N GLU A 30 -17.00 -3.06 -1.18
CA GLU A 30 -17.24 -2.99 -2.63
C GLU A 30 -18.76 -2.89 -2.95
N LYS A 31 -19.60 -3.66 -2.27
CA LYS A 31 -21.07 -3.59 -2.42
C LYS A 31 -21.62 -2.25 -1.97
N LEU A 32 -21.17 -1.74 -0.83
CA LEU A 32 -21.62 -0.44 -0.29
C LEU A 32 -21.25 0.69 -1.24
N GLN A 33 -20.03 0.71 -1.75
CA GLN A 33 -19.58 1.70 -2.74
C GLN A 33 -20.44 1.63 -4.01
N HIS A 34 -20.70 0.43 -4.53
CA HIS A 34 -21.54 0.25 -5.71
C HIS A 34 -22.98 0.73 -5.49
N LEU A 35 -23.60 0.36 -4.35
CA LEU A 35 -24.97 0.78 -4.02
C LEU A 35 -25.07 2.29 -3.77
N SER A 36 -24.05 2.87 -3.14
CA SER A 36 -23.97 4.32 -2.92
C SER A 36 -23.88 5.07 -4.25
N GLU A 37 -23.06 4.58 -5.17
CA GLU A 37 -22.93 5.17 -6.51
C GLU A 37 -24.24 5.05 -7.31
N LEU A 38 -24.90 3.89 -7.25
CA LEU A 38 -26.20 3.69 -7.87
C LEU A 38 -27.26 4.66 -7.30
N ALA A 39 -27.31 4.81 -5.97
CA ALA A 39 -28.21 5.75 -5.31
C ALA A 39 -27.91 7.19 -5.74
N ARG A 40 -26.63 7.58 -5.82
CA ARG A 40 -26.20 8.90 -6.28
C ARG A 40 -26.65 9.18 -7.71
N VAL A 41 -26.52 8.21 -8.62
CA VAL A 41 -26.99 8.32 -10.01
C VAL A 41 -28.51 8.47 -10.05
N ASN A 42 -29.25 7.62 -9.34
CA ASN A 42 -30.72 7.69 -9.30
C ASN A 42 -31.23 9.03 -8.74
N LEU A 43 -30.64 9.52 -7.64
CA LEU A 43 -31.03 10.81 -7.05
C LEU A 43 -30.74 11.97 -8.01
N LYS A 44 -29.66 11.89 -8.79
CA LYS A 44 -29.33 12.87 -9.82
C LYS A 44 -30.32 12.82 -10.99
N GLU A 45 -30.71 11.63 -11.46
CA GLU A 45 -31.72 11.47 -12.52
C GLU A 45 -33.08 12.05 -12.12
N MET A 46 -33.42 11.99 -10.83
CA MET A 46 -34.65 12.58 -10.29
C MET A 46 -34.59 14.11 -10.11
N ASN A 47 -33.47 14.77 -10.44
CA ASN A 47 -33.21 16.19 -10.18
C ASN A 47 -33.58 16.62 -8.73
N PHE A 48 -33.44 15.69 -7.79
CA PHE A 48 -34.01 15.85 -6.44
C PHE A 48 -33.25 16.92 -5.65
N SER A 49 -31.92 16.95 -5.78
CA SER A 49 -31.07 17.98 -5.16
C SER A 49 -31.40 19.39 -5.68
N ASP A 50 -31.60 19.54 -6.99
CA ASP A 50 -31.94 20.84 -7.59
C ASP A 50 -33.35 21.30 -7.19
N SER A 51 -34.27 20.35 -6.98
CA SER A 51 -35.64 20.63 -6.53
C SER A 51 -35.71 21.12 -5.08
N ILE A 52 -34.83 20.61 -4.20
CA ILE A 52 -34.71 21.08 -2.81
C ILE A 52 -34.08 22.48 -2.77
N LEU A 53 -33.00 22.71 -3.54
CA LEU A 53 -32.33 24.01 -3.61
C LEU A 53 -33.23 25.14 -4.15
N ALA A 54 -34.16 24.82 -5.05
CA ALA A 54 -35.17 25.76 -5.51
C ALA A 54 -36.15 26.20 -4.40
N LEU A 55 -36.37 25.35 -3.39
CA LEU A 55 -37.26 25.58 -2.25
C LEU A 55 -36.60 26.36 -1.11
N GLU A 56 -35.29 26.18 -0.89
CA GLU A 56 -34.52 26.77 0.23
C GLU A 56 -34.10 28.24 0.01
N ARG A 57 -34.79 28.99 -0.86
CA ARG A 57 -34.54 30.42 -1.12
C ARG A 57 -34.90 31.35 0.05
N HIS A 58 -34.37 31.12 1.25
CA HIS A 58 -34.38 32.08 2.35
C HIS A 58 -33.04 32.03 3.13
N PHE A 59 -32.11 32.89 2.69
CA PHE A 59 -30.90 33.40 3.36
C PHE A 59 -29.74 32.44 3.72
N VAL A 60 -28.53 32.88 3.36
CA VAL A 60 -27.36 33.20 4.23
C VAL A 60 -26.08 32.97 3.42
N LEU A 61 -25.33 34.05 3.12
CA LEU A 61 -24.09 34.19 2.32
C LEU A 61 -24.19 34.42 0.79
N PRO A 62 -23.29 35.26 0.22
CA PRO A 62 -23.20 35.51 -1.22
C PRO A 62 -22.95 34.22 -2.03
N PRO A 63 -23.51 34.10 -3.25
CA PRO A 63 -23.44 32.88 -4.07
C PRO A 63 -22.00 32.41 -4.34
N THR A 64 -21.09 33.35 -4.59
CA THR A 64 -19.67 33.06 -4.88
C THR A 64 -18.96 32.40 -3.71
N PHE A 65 -19.34 32.74 -2.48
CA PHE A 65 -18.75 32.11 -1.29
C PHE A 65 -19.29 30.70 -1.08
N TRP A 66 -20.56 30.45 -1.43
CA TRP A 66 -21.12 29.10 -1.43
C TRP A 66 -20.44 28.19 -2.44
N GLU A 67 -20.15 28.70 -3.63
CA GLU A 67 -19.40 27.96 -4.65
C GLU A 67 -18.00 27.57 -4.14
N ASP A 68 -17.28 28.49 -3.48
CA ASP A 68 -15.96 28.21 -2.90
C ASP A 68 -16.03 27.19 -1.75
N VAL A 69 -17.00 27.35 -0.83
CA VAL A 69 -17.21 26.39 0.28
C VAL A 69 -17.58 25.02 -0.25
N GLN A 70 -18.47 24.95 -1.23
CA GLN A 70 -18.88 23.70 -1.85
C GLN A 70 -17.73 23.04 -2.59
N ALA A 71 -16.89 23.80 -3.33
CA ALA A 71 -15.69 23.26 -3.97
C ALA A 71 -14.71 22.65 -2.95
N VAL A 72 -14.53 23.30 -1.79
CA VAL A 72 -13.72 22.75 -0.68
C VAL A 72 -14.37 21.49 -0.09
N GLN A 73 -15.69 21.46 0.02
CA GLN A 73 -16.42 20.33 0.59
C GLN A 73 -16.43 19.11 -0.35
N ASP A 74 -16.56 19.35 -1.66
CA ASP A 74 -16.47 18.35 -2.72
C ASP A 74 -15.07 17.75 -2.83
N SER A 75 -14.03 18.53 -2.49
CA SER A 75 -12.64 18.06 -2.36
C SER A 75 -12.32 17.44 -0.98
N ALA A 76 -13.35 17.03 -0.24
CA ALA A 76 -13.28 16.43 1.10
C ALA A 76 -12.65 17.34 2.18
N GLY A 77 -12.48 18.64 1.88
CA GLY A 77 -12.01 19.66 2.79
C GLY A 77 -10.67 19.33 3.46
N LEU A 78 -10.61 19.57 4.77
CA LEU A 78 -9.41 19.28 5.57
C LEU A 78 -9.05 17.78 5.57
N ALA A 79 -10.06 16.90 5.50
CA ALA A 79 -9.82 15.45 5.47
C ALA A 79 -9.17 15.02 4.14
N GLY A 80 -9.59 15.60 3.02
CA GLY A 80 -8.96 15.40 1.72
C GLY A 80 -7.50 15.85 1.72
N PHE A 81 -7.24 17.07 2.18
CA PHE A 81 -5.88 17.61 2.31
C PHE A 81 -4.99 16.79 3.26
N GLN A 82 -5.54 16.34 4.39
CA GLN A 82 -4.82 15.48 5.32
C GLN A 82 -4.53 14.10 4.72
N GLY A 83 -5.45 13.57 3.90
CA GLY A 83 -5.24 12.37 3.08
C GLY A 83 -4.12 12.54 2.06
N GLU A 84 -4.06 13.65 1.34
CA GLU A 84 -2.98 13.96 0.40
C GLU A 84 -1.63 14.12 1.11
N LEU A 85 -1.59 14.79 2.26
CA LEU A 85 -0.38 14.86 3.09
C LEU A 85 0.09 13.47 3.53
N GLN A 86 -0.85 12.59 3.89
CA GLN A 86 -0.56 11.21 4.23
C GLN A 86 0.02 10.45 3.04
N GLN A 87 -0.55 10.60 1.84
CA GLN A 87 -0.01 10.02 0.60
C GLN A 87 1.42 10.52 0.31
N LEU A 88 1.70 11.81 0.49
CA LEU A 88 3.06 12.36 0.34
C LEU A 88 4.05 11.81 1.37
N GLN A 89 3.60 11.48 2.58
CA GLN A 89 4.43 10.79 3.56
C GLN A 89 4.68 9.32 3.14
N ASP A 90 3.69 8.66 2.57
CA ASP A 90 3.80 7.29 2.08
C ASP A 90 4.76 7.19 0.90
N LEU A 91 4.70 8.13 -0.04
CA LEU A 91 5.67 8.22 -1.14
C LEU A 91 7.11 8.46 -0.63
N ARG A 92 7.28 9.28 0.42
CA ARG A 92 8.59 9.46 1.06
C ARG A 92 9.10 8.15 1.69
N ARG A 93 8.22 7.36 2.31
CA ARG A 93 8.55 6.04 2.83
C ARG A 93 8.95 5.08 1.70
N VAL A 94 8.18 5.03 0.61
CA VAL A 94 8.48 4.20 -0.57
C VAL A 94 9.84 4.54 -1.17
N ASN A 95 10.17 5.82 -1.32
CA ASN A 95 11.49 6.26 -1.79
C ASN A 95 12.64 5.80 -0.86
N HIS A 96 12.43 5.86 0.45
CA HIS A 96 13.40 5.34 1.42
C HIS A 96 13.59 3.82 1.29
N PHE A 97 12.51 3.07 1.11
CA PHE A 97 12.56 1.62 0.86
C PHE A 97 13.27 1.28 -0.45
N LEU A 98 13.02 2.02 -1.53
CA LEU A 98 13.72 1.87 -2.81
C LEU A 98 15.23 2.02 -2.62
N LYS A 99 15.66 3.02 -1.86
CA LYS A 99 17.09 3.25 -1.55
C LYS A 99 17.69 2.08 -0.77
N LEU A 100 16.99 1.56 0.24
CA LEU A 100 17.42 0.39 1.02
C LEU A 100 17.56 -0.87 0.15
N VAL A 101 16.62 -1.10 -0.77
CA VAL A 101 16.66 -2.23 -1.71
C VAL A 101 17.88 -2.13 -2.62
N VAL A 102 18.17 -0.95 -3.18
CA VAL A 102 19.35 -0.73 -4.03
C VAL A 102 20.64 -0.97 -3.23
N GLN A 103 20.77 -0.37 -2.04
CA GLN A 103 21.96 -0.54 -1.19
C GLN A 103 22.21 -2.00 -0.80
N THR A 104 21.13 -2.73 -0.44
CA THR A 104 21.24 -4.15 -0.08
C THR A 104 21.67 -5.00 -1.28
N LYS A 105 21.14 -4.71 -2.47
CA LYS A 105 21.54 -5.37 -3.71
C LYS A 105 23.02 -5.15 -4.03
N GLU A 106 23.49 -3.91 -3.91
CA GLU A 106 24.89 -3.56 -4.12
C GLU A 106 25.82 -4.28 -3.13
N LEU A 107 25.42 -4.36 -1.86
CA LEU A 107 26.18 -5.07 -0.83
C LEU A 107 26.34 -6.56 -1.16
N LEU A 108 25.23 -7.23 -1.56
CA LEU A 108 25.26 -8.64 -1.97
C LEU A 108 26.11 -8.86 -3.23
N GLN A 109 26.02 -7.99 -4.22
CA GLN A 109 26.85 -8.06 -5.43
C GLN A 109 28.33 -7.83 -5.13
N LYS A 110 28.65 -6.91 -4.22
CA LYS A 110 30.03 -6.64 -3.80
C LYS A 110 30.63 -7.85 -3.09
N ASP A 111 29.86 -8.51 -2.21
CA ASP A 111 30.31 -9.74 -1.54
C ASP A 111 30.52 -10.87 -2.55
N ALA A 112 29.58 -11.09 -3.46
CA ALA A 112 29.69 -12.11 -4.50
C ALA A 112 30.90 -11.88 -5.42
N THR A 113 31.17 -10.63 -5.79
CA THR A 113 32.33 -10.27 -6.62
C THR A 113 33.64 -10.52 -5.87
N LYS A 114 33.73 -10.13 -4.60
CA LYS A 114 34.93 -10.39 -3.77
C LYS A 114 35.17 -11.88 -3.58
N ASP A 115 34.13 -12.64 -3.31
CA ASP A 115 34.20 -14.09 -3.15
C ASP A 115 34.66 -14.77 -4.46
N ALA A 116 34.23 -14.27 -5.63
CA ALA A 116 34.74 -14.73 -6.93
C ALA A 116 36.23 -14.37 -7.13
N GLN A 117 36.65 -13.16 -6.75
CA GLN A 117 38.05 -12.73 -6.80
C GLN A 117 38.93 -13.57 -5.86
N PHE A 118 38.48 -13.87 -4.65
CA PHE A 118 39.25 -14.70 -3.71
C PHE A 118 39.32 -16.15 -4.18
N ARG A 119 38.28 -16.68 -4.82
CA ARG A 119 38.40 -18.00 -5.48
C ARG A 119 39.44 -18.01 -6.60
N SER A 120 39.50 -16.97 -7.43
CA SER A 120 40.50 -16.94 -8.50
C SER A 120 41.93 -16.77 -7.96
N GLN A 121 42.11 -15.98 -6.91
CA GLN A 121 43.43 -15.71 -6.30
C GLN A 121 43.94 -16.87 -5.44
N PHE A 122 43.08 -17.49 -4.64
CA PHE A 122 43.47 -18.46 -3.62
C PHE A 122 43.12 -19.90 -3.98
N GLY A 123 42.35 -20.14 -5.05
CA GLY A 123 42.05 -21.46 -5.59
C GLY A 123 41.59 -22.45 -4.50
N THR A 124 42.36 -23.52 -4.32
CA THR A 124 42.07 -24.61 -3.37
C THR A 124 42.20 -24.21 -1.89
N ARG A 125 42.81 -23.06 -1.57
CA ARG A 125 42.85 -22.53 -0.19
C ARG A 125 41.55 -21.81 0.20
N TRP A 126 40.68 -21.48 -0.76
CA TRP A 126 39.38 -20.84 -0.51
C TRP A 126 38.25 -21.88 -0.49
N ILE A 127 38.01 -22.47 0.67
CA ILE A 127 37.09 -23.62 0.86
C ILE A 127 35.66 -23.16 1.20
N ARG A 128 35.40 -21.85 1.28
CA ARG A 128 34.08 -21.32 1.63
C ARG A 128 33.06 -21.63 0.51
N PRO A 129 31.84 -22.09 0.85
CA PRO A 129 30.73 -22.20 -0.09
C PRO A 129 30.47 -20.89 -0.86
N GLN A 130 29.97 -21.00 -2.09
CA GLN A 130 29.72 -19.84 -2.94
C GLN A 130 28.80 -18.83 -2.27
N SER A 131 29.22 -17.56 -2.23
CA SER A 131 28.41 -16.48 -1.65
C SER A 131 27.05 -16.38 -2.34
N SER A 132 26.98 -16.59 -3.66
CA SER A 132 25.70 -16.65 -4.39
C SER A 132 24.78 -17.78 -3.91
N MET A 133 25.33 -18.91 -3.45
CA MET A 133 24.55 -20.00 -2.88
C MET A 133 24.04 -19.65 -1.48
N LEU A 134 24.88 -19.03 -0.65
CA LEU A 134 24.53 -18.60 0.71
C LEU A 134 23.50 -17.46 0.72
N THR A 135 23.57 -16.56 -0.27
CA THR A 135 22.73 -15.36 -0.35
C THR A 135 21.49 -15.53 -1.23
N LYS A 136 21.29 -16.71 -1.84
CA LYS A 136 20.19 -16.99 -2.77
C LYS A 136 18.81 -16.62 -2.19
N ASN A 137 18.51 -17.05 -0.96
CA ASN A 137 17.23 -16.74 -0.31
C ASN A 137 17.00 -15.23 -0.16
N SER A 138 18.04 -14.50 0.27
CA SER A 138 18.00 -13.04 0.39
C SER A 138 17.81 -12.37 -0.97
N GLN A 139 18.46 -12.88 -2.02
CA GLN A 139 18.30 -12.37 -3.38
C GLN A 139 16.87 -12.60 -3.91
N ASP A 140 16.28 -13.77 -3.65
CA ASP A 140 14.92 -14.10 -4.05
C ASP A 140 13.90 -13.19 -3.33
N ARG A 141 14.11 -12.93 -2.03
CA ARG A 141 13.30 -11.96 -1.25
C ARG A 141 13.45 -10.54 -1.76
N LEU A 142 14.68 -10.11 -2.06
CA LEU A 142 14.97 -8.78 -2.60
C LEU A 142 14.33 -8.57 -3.98
N ASN A 143 14.31 -9.61 -4.81
CA ASN A 143 13.62 -9.59 -6.08
C ASN A 143 12.10 -9.40 -5.88
N LYS A 144 11.47 -10.13 -4.95
CA LYS A 144 10.05 -9.95 -4.61
C LYS A 144 9.72 -8.53 -4.15
N PHE A 145 10.53 -7.97 -3.24
CA PHE A 145 10.35 -6.58 -2.80
C PHE A 145 10.46 -5.59 -3.96
N THR A 146 11.40 -5.83 -4.88
CA THR A 146 11.55 -5.00 -6.08
C THR A 146 10.32 -5.09 -6.98
N SER A 147 9.72 -6.27 -7.16
CA SER A 147 8.48 -6.44 -7.94
C SER A 147 7.32 -5.68 -7.31
N ASN A 148 7.13 -5.83 -6.00
CA ASN A 148 6.04 -5.21 -5.27
C ASN A 148 6.15 -3.68 -5.31
N LEU A 149 7.35 -3.13 -5.10
CA LEU A 149 7.58 -1.68 -5.20
C LEU A 149 7.30 -1.15 -6.63
N LYS A 150 7.65 -1.92 -7.67
CA LYS A 150 7.32 -1.55 -9.06
C LYS A 150 5.81 -1.56 -9.34
N GLN A 151 5.06 -2.43 -8.67
CA GLN A 151 3.61 -2.48 -8.80
C GLN A 151 2.94 -1.34 -8.03
N SER A 152 3.42 -1.01 -6.83
CA SER A 152 2.87 0.08 -6.02
C SER A 152 3.20 1.50 -6.53
N CYS A 153 4.17 1.64 -7.43
CA CYS A 153 4.48 2.90 -8.10
C CYS A 153 3.79 3.08 -9.46
N ARG A 154 2.98 2.12 -9.91
CA ARG A 154 2.08 2.27 -11.07
C ARG A 154 0.76 2.85 -10.64
#